data_AF-A0A7W1SPC7-F1
#
_entry.id   AF-A0A7W1SPC7-F1
#
_cell.length_a   1.000
_cell.length_b   1.000
_cell.length_c   1.000
_cell.angle_alpha   90.00
_cell.angle_beta   90.00
_cell.angle_gamma   90.00
#
_symmetry.space_group_name_H-M   'P 1'
#
loop_
_entity.id
_entity.type
_entity.pdbx_description
1 polymer ?
#
loop_
_entity_poly.entity_id
_entity_poly.type
_entity_poly.pdbx_seq_one_letter_code
_entity_poly.pdbx_strand_id
1 'polypeptide(L)'
;MTKKERFQKVLDYFANHNPSAETELKYSNPYELLVAVILSAQCTDKRINMVTPALFSRFPDAETMAEASQAEVFNYIRSVSYPNNKAKSLVGMAKML
;
A
#
# COMPACT_ATOMS: atom_id res chain seq x y z
N MET A 1 -16.62 -32.85 -14.37
CA MET A 1 -15.65 -32.25 -13.43
C MET A 1 -16.36 -31.74 -12.19
N THR A 2 -15.84 -32.06 -11.01
CA THR A 2 -16.35 -31.52 -9.73
C THR A 2 -16.01 -30.02 -9.58
N LYS A 3 -16.64 -29.34 -8.60
CA LYS A 3 -16.26 -27.95 -8.27
C LYS A 3 -14.78 -27.88 -7.86
N LYS A 4 -14.31 -28.83 -7.04
CA LYS A 4 -12.91 -28.91 -6.59
C LYS A 4 -11.93 -29.03 -7.77
N GLU A 5 -12.20 -29.91 -8.73
CA GLU A 5 -11.36 -30.07 -9.92
C GLU A 5 -11.29 -28.80 -10.78
N ARG A 6 -12.39 -28.05 -10.89
CA ARG A 6 -12.40 -26.78 -11.64
C ARG A 6 -11.52 -25.73 -10.97
N PHE A 7 -11.63 -25.58 -9.64
CA PHE A 7 -10.75 -24.66 -8.89
C PHE A 7 -9.29 -25.05 -9.02
N GLN A 8 -8.97 -26.34 -8.87
CA GLN A 8 -7.59 -26.81 -8.99
C GLN A 8 -6.99 -26.47 -10.35
N LYS A 9 -7.71 -26.73 -11.45
CA LYS A 9 -7.22 -26.39 -12.80
C LYS A 9 -6.93 -24.89 -12.98
N VAL A 10 -7.74 -24.01 -12.39
CA VAL A 10 -7.51 -22.55 -12.45
C VAL A 10 -6.28 -22.15 -11.65
N LEU A 11 -6.11 -22.71 -10.45
CA LEU A 11 -4.93 -22.44 -9.62
C LEU A 11 -3.66 -22.96 -10.28
N ASP A 12 -3.68 -24.18 -10.83
CA ASP A 12 -2.54 -24.78 -11.54
C ASP A 12 -2.13 -23.93 -12.75
N TYR A 13 -3.11 -23.36 -13.48
CA TYR A 13 -2.82 -22.44 -14.57
C TYR A 13 -2.01 -21.23 -14.10
N PHE A 14 -2.46 -20.54 -13.04
CA PHE A 14 -1.74 -19.37 -12.52
C PHE A 14 -0.40 -19.73 -11.89
N ALA A 15 -0.32 -20.85 -11.16
CA ALA A 15 0.94 -21.32 -10.58
C ALA A 15 1.99 -21.62 -11.66
N ASN A 16 1.59 -22.14 -12.82
CA ASN A 16 2.50 -22.43 -13.93
C ASN A 16 2.88 -21.19 -14.76
N HIS A 17 1.94 -20.26 -14.97
CA HIS A 17 2.15 -19.11 -15.85
C HIS A 17 2.64 -17.85 -15.12
N ASN A 18 2.50 -17.79 -13.79
CA ASN A 18 3.03 -16.74 -12.94
C ASN A 18 3.53 -17.33 -11.60
N PRO A 19 4.65 -18.09 -11.62
CA PRO A 19 5.12 -18.88 -10.47
C PRO A 19 5.62 -18.05 -9.28
N SER A 20 5.90 -16.76 -9.50
CA SER A 20 6.46 -15.86 -8.49
C SER A 20 5.66 -14.56 -8.44
N ALA A 21 4.33 -14.68 -8.32
CA ALA A 21 3.46 -13.53 -8.18
C ALA A 21 3.74 -12.81 -6.85
N GLU A 22 4.16 -11.54 -6.93
CA GLU A 22 4.43 -10.66 -5.79
C GLU A 22 3.56 -9.39 -5.87
N THR A 23 3.60 -8.56 -4.83
CA THR A 23 2.92 -7.26 -4.88
C THR A 23 3.61 -6.32 -5.88
N GLU A 24 2.83 -5.49 -6.58
CA GLU A 24 3.38 -4.44 -7.45
C GLU A 24 3.73 -3.16 -6.68
N LEU A 25 3.39 -3.07 -5.40
CA LEU A 25 3.74 -1.94 -4.55
C LEU A 25 5.25 -1.90 -4.33
N LYS A 26 5.85 -0.72 -4.52
CA LYS A 26 7.27 -0.47 -4.28
C LYS A 26 7.50 -0.08 -2.83
N TYR A 27 8.35 -0.83 -2.16
CA TYR A 27 8.76 -0.63 -0.76
C TYR A 27 10.15 -1.23 -0.53
N SER A 28 10.83 -0.76 0.50
CA SER A 28 12.18 -1.20 0.89
C SER A 28 12.20 -1.84 2.29
N ASN A 29 11.14 -1.67 3.08
CA ASN A 29 11.01 -2.18 4.43
C ASN A 29 9.53 -2.41 4.82
N PRO A 30 9.25 -3.11 5.93
CA PRO A 30 7.87 -3.40 6.36
C PRO A 30 7.01 -2.16 6.65
N TYR A 31 7.60 -1.06 7.12
CA TYR A 31 6.87 0.18 7.38
C TYR A 31 6.39 0.81 6.06
N GLU A 32 7.26 0.92 5.06
CA GLU A 32 6.89 1.39 3.73
C GLU A 32 5.78 0.53 3.10
N LEU A 33 5.85 -0.80 3.25
CA LEU A 33 4.80 -1.70 2.77
C LEU A 33 3.46 -1.44 3.48
N LEU A 34 3.47 -1.27 4.81
CA LEU A 34 2.26 -0.97 5.58
C LEU A 34 1.61 0.34 5.12
N VAL A 35 2.41 1.39 4.94
CA VAL A 35 1.93 2.68 4.41
C VAL A 35 1.36 2.51 2.99
N ALA A 36 2.08 1.82 2.10
CA ALA A 36 1.65 1.58 0.73
C ALA A 36 0.32 0.79 0.67
N VAL A 37 0.14 -0.21 1.53
CA VAL A 37 -1.10 -1.00 1.64
C VAL A 37 -2.27 -0.17 2.18
N ILE A 38 -2.06 0.69 3.17
CA ILE A 38 -3.10 1.63 3.64
C ILE A 38 -3.52 2.56 2.49
N LEU A 39 -2.55 3.02 1.70
CA LEU A 39 -2.81 3.89 0.56
C LEU A 39 -3.48 3.17 -0.62
N SER A 40 -3.22 1.87 -0.83
CA SER A 40 -3.73 1.13 -1.99
C SER A 40 -5.25 0.86 -1.95
N ALA A 41 -5.90 0.98 -0.79
CA ALA A 41 -7.34 0.80 -0.69
C ALA A 41 -8.11 1.68 -1.70
N GLN A 42 -8.81 1.04 -2.65
CA GLN A 42 -9.53 1.71 -3.75
C GLN A 42 -8.65 2.65 -4.59
N CYS A 43 -7.37 2.30 -4.78
CA CYS A 43 -6.42 2.99 -5.62
C CYS A 43 -5.55 1.98 -6.38
N THR A 44 -4.91 2.39 -7.48
CA THR A 44 -4.03 1.49 -8.23
C THR A 44 -2.61 1.52 -7.68
N ASP A 45 -1.92 0.38 -7.71
CA ASP A 45 -0.51 0.30 -7.29
C ASP A 45 0.37 1.27 -8.08
N LYS A 46 0.08 1.47 -9.37
CA LYS A 46 0.72 2.50 -10.19
C LYS A 46 0.60 3.91 -9.58
N ARG A 47 -0.58 4.30 -9.07
CA ARG A 47 -0.77 5.60 -8.41
C ARG A 47 0.00 5.66 -7.11
N ILE A 48 -0.01 4.59 -6.32
CA ILE A 48 0.71 4.54 -5.05
C ILE A 48 2.22 4.68 -5.28
N ASN A 49 2.76 3.93 -6.23
CA ASN A 49 4.18 3.97 -6.60
C ASN A 49 4.65 5.34 -7.16
N MET A 50 3.73 6.20 -7.63
CA MET A 50 4.05 7.57 -8.03
C MET A 50 4.11 8.54 -6.84
N VAL A 51 3.35 8.30 -5.76
CA VAL A 51 3.25 9.23 -4.62
C VAL A 51 4.17 8.85 -3.46
N THR A 52 4.42 7.56 -3.26
CA THR A 52 5.18 7.08 -2.11
C THR A 52 6.64 7.54 -2.06
N PRO A 53 7.38 7.76 -3.18
CA PRO A 53 8.77 8.20 -3.09
C PRO A 53 8.94 9.53 -2.33
N ALA A 54 8.08 10.52 -2.61
CA ALA A 54 8.11 11.80 -1.91
C ALA A 54 7.63 11.67 -0.45
N LEU A 55 6.62 10.83 -0.21
CA LEU A 55 6.10 10.57 1.14
C LEU A 55 7.16 9.90 2.02
N PHE A 56 7.84 8.86 1.52
CA PHE A 56 8.88 8.12 2.24
C PHE A 56 10.14 8.95 2.43
N SER A 57 10.48 9.83 1.48
CA SER A 57 11.56 10.78 1.68
C SER A 57 11.29 11.75 2.84
N ARG A 58 10.02 12.10 3.09
CA ARG A 58 9.62 13.02 4.17
C ARG A 58 9.40 12.29 5.50
N PHE A 59 8.84 11.08 5.43
CA PHE A 59 8.45 10.26 6.57
C PHE A 59 9.05 8.84 6.41
N PRO A 60 10.38 8.69 6.57
CA PRO A 60 11.07 7.42 6.35
C PRO A 60 10.70 6.34 7.37
N ASP A 61 10.14 6.74 8.51
CA ASP A 61 9.79 5.88 9.64
C ASP A 61 8.47 6.31 10.29
N ALA A 62 8.00 5.50 11.24
CA ALA A 62 6.78 5.77 12.00
C ALA A 62 6.94 6.98 12.93
N GLU A 63 8.12 7.19 13.52
CA GLU A 63 8.38 8.30 14.45
C GLU A 63 8.13 9.66 13.78
N THR A 64 8.74 9.88 12.60
CA THR A 64 8.56 11.12 11.84
C THR A 64 7.14 11.29 11.28
N MET A 65 6.44 10.20 10.94
CA MET A 65 5.02 10.23 10.53
C MET A 65 4.10 10.56 11.72
N ALA A 66 4.42 10.11 12.94
CA ALA A 66 3.61 10.33 14.14
C ALA A 66 3.60 11.80 14.57
N GLU A 67 4.70 12.52 14.33
CA GLU A 67 4.84 13.96 14.56
C GLU A 67 4.12 14.81 13.51
N ALA A 68 3.82 14.23 12.34
CA ALA A 68 3.21 14.94 11.24
C ALA A 68 1.75 15.35 11.51
N SER A 69 1.35 16.48 10.96
CA SER A 69 -0.07 16.83 10.91
C SER A 69 -0.76 16.07 9.77
N GLN A 70 -2.06 15.76 9.93
CA GLN A 70 -2.85 15.15 8.85
C GLN A 70 -2.87 16.03 7.59
N ALA A 71 -2.86 17.36 7.77
CA ALA A 71 -2.81 18.32 6.67
C ALA A 71 -1.49 18.26 5.90
N GLU A 72 -0.37 18.04 6.59
CA GLU A 72 0.93 17.83 5.96
C GLU A 72 0.92 16.55 5.12
N VAL A 73 0.54 15.42 5.72
CA VAL A 73 0.48 14.12 5.02
C VAL A 73 -0.47 14.18 3.81
N PHE A 74 -1.63 14.82 3.97
CA PHE A 74 -2.59 15.05 2.90
C PHE A 74 -1.93 15.67 1.66
N ASN A 75 -1.00 16.61 1.85
CA ASN A 75 -0.36 17.30 0.73
C ASN A 75 0.45 16.38 -0.17
N TYR A 76 1.03 15.31 0.39
CA TYR A 76 1.78 14.28 -0.36
C TYR A 76 0.87 13.29 -1.08
N ILE A 77 -0.33 13.05 -0.54
CA ILE A 77 -1.23 12.00 -1.03
C ILE A 77 -2.50 12.54 -1.70
N ARG A 78 -2.58 13.84 -2.05
CA ARG A 78 -3.80 14.46 -2.62
C ARG A 78 -4.37 13.73 -3.84
N SER A 79 -3.50 13.11 -4.62
CA SER A 79 -3.88 12.37 -5.83
C SER A 79 -4.35 10.93 -5.58
N VAL A 80 -4.31 10.46 -4.33
CA VAL A 80 -4.80 9.14 -3.90
C VAL A 80 -6.29 9.23 -3.55
N SER A 81 -7.05 8.17 -3.81
CA SER A 81 -8.47 8.07 -3.42
C SER A 81 -8.66 8.20 -1.90
N TYR A 82 -9.64 9.00 -1.46
CA TYR A 82 -9.97 9.25 -0.04
C TYR A 82 -8.79 9.80 0.80
N PRO A 83 -8.09 10.85 0.36
CA PRO A 83 -6.83 11.28 0.97
C PRO A 83 -6.98 11.81 2.40
N ASN A 84 -8.13 12.42 2.75
CA ASN A 84 -8.42 12.88 4.10
C ASN A 84 -8.41 11.72 5.13
N ASN A 85 -9.17 10.65 4.85
CA ASN A 85 -9.25 9.50 5.73
C ASN A 85 -7.92 8.73 5.79
N LYS A 86 -7.20 8.66 4.67
CA LYS A 86 -5.89 8.02 4.61
C LYS A 86 -4.83 8.80 5.38
N ALA A 87 -4.79 10.12 5.27
CA ALA A 87 -3.88 10.95 6.08
C ALA A 87 -4.12 10.76 7.57
N LYS A 88 -5.39 10.74 8.00
CA LYS A 88 -5.77 10.40 9.38
C LYS A 88 -5.30 9.00 9.78
N SER A 89 -5.47 8.01 8.91
CA SER A 89 -5.10 6.62 9.19
C SER A 89 -3.59 6.42 9.27
N LEU A 90 -2.81 7.10 8.41
CA LEU A 90 -1.34 7.02 8.44
C LEU A 90 -0.77 7.62 9.72
N VAL A 91 -1.20 8.85 10.09
CA VAL A 91 -0.76 9.48 11.34
C VAL A 91 -1.24 8.67 12.56
N GLY A 92 -2.46 8.15 12.52
CA GLY A 92 -3.00 7.32 13.60
C GLY A 92 -2.24 6.01 13.79
N MET A 93 -1.92 5.33 12.69
CA MET A 93 -1.11 4.11 12.68
C MET A 93 0.29 4.39 13.22
N ALA A 94 0.94 5.47 12.75
CA ALA A 94 2.28 5.84 13.18
C ALA A 94 2.38 6.14 14.68
N LYS A 95 1.33 6.71 15.29
CA LYS A 95 1.26 6.97 16.73
C LYS A 95 1.07 5.72 17.60
N MET A 96 0.72 4.59 17.00
CA MET A 96 0.51 3.32 17.71
C MET A 96 1.73 2.39 17.65
N LEU A 97 2.57 2.54 16.63
CA LEU A 97 3.84 1.83 16.48
C LEU A 97 4.90 2.41 17.41
#